data_AF-A0A9N7P058-F1
#
_entry.id   AF-A0A9N7P058-F1
#
_cell.length_a   1.000
_cell.length_b   1.000
_cell.length_c   1.000
_cell.angle_alpha   90.00
_cell.angle_beta   90.00
_cell.angle_gamma   90.00
#
_symmetry.space_group_name_H-M   'P 1'
#
loop_
_entity.id
_entity.type
_entity.pdbx_description
1 polymer ?
#
loop_
_entity_poly.entity_id
_entity_poly.type
_entity_poly.pdbx_seq_one_letter_code
_entity_poly.pdbx_strand_id
1 'polypeptide(L)'
;MLEAKSLNKAAVPETLFADPSPANLQSTRLAVDITGLTFSSVDPNYIYVQGVDYEVLCGQWKESKKAFSFRGDSNWLGFSKCSDRDILAGWCDSGSIFVADVF
;
A
#
# COMPACT_ATOMS: atom_id res chain seq x y z
N MET A 1 10.70 10.60 -13.99
CA MET A 1 9.29 10.53 -13.56
C MET A 1 9.20 9.28 -12.74
N LEU A 2 8.66 9.33 -11.51
CA LEU A 2 8.50 8.09 -10.74
C LEU A 2 7.48 7.20 -11.42
N GLU A 3 7.80 5.92 -11.53
CA GLU A 3 6.97 4.94 -12.22
C GLU A 3 6.95 3.61 -11.47
N ALA A 4 5.79 2.96 -11.47
CA ALA A 4 5.60 1.66 -10.84
C ALA A 4 6.37 0.57 -11.61
N LYS A 5 7.27 -0.15 -10.93
CA LYS A 5 8.05 -1.24 -11.53
C LYS A 5 7.35 -2.59 -11.39
N SER A 6 6.97 -2.94 -10.16
CA SER A 6 6.35 -4.23 -9.87
C SER A 6 5.54 -4.19 -8.59
N LEU A 7 4.60 -5.13 -8.47
CA LEU A 7 3.85 -5.42 -7.26
C LEU A 7 3.83 -6.95 -7.08
N ASN A 8 4.50 -7.42 -6.03
CA ASN A 8 4.64 -8.84 -5.75
C ASN A 8 3.78 -9.19 -4.55
N LYS A 9 2.97 -10.25 -4.67
CA LYS A 9 2.08 -10.75 -3.63
C LYS A 9 2.65 -12.03 -3.02
N ALA A 10 2.56 -12.16 -1.70
CA ALA A 10 2.77 -13.41 -0.98
C ALA A 10 1.58 -13.65 -0.04
N ALA A 11 0.96 -14.83 -0.12
CA ALA A 11 -0.01 -15.25 0.88
C ALA A 11 0.73 -15.73 2.14
N VAL A 12 0.35 -15.22 3.30
CA VAL A 12 0.88 -15.71 4.58
C VAL A 12 0.00 -16.87 5.04
N PRO A 13 0.58 -18.04 5.37
CA PRO A 13 -0.18 -19.17 5.92
C PRO A 13 -0.97 -18.79 7.17
N GLU A 14 -2.22 -19.28 7.26
CA GLU A 14 -3.08 -19.02 8.43
C GLU A 14 -2.47 -19.49 9.75
N THR A 15 -1.63 -20.52 9.70
CA THR A 15 -0.88 -21.06 10.85
C THR A 15 0.09 -20.06 11.47
N LEU A 16 0.47 -18.99 10.75
CA LEU A 16 1.29 -17.90 11.27
C LEU A 16 0.48 -16.78 11.94
N PHE A 17 -0.86 -16.82 11.86
CA PHE A 17 -1.75 -15.90 12.57
C PHE A 17 -2.26 -16.56 13.85
N ALA A 18 -1.69 -16.18 14.99
CA ALA A 18 -2.09 -16.74 16.28
C ALA A 18 -3.55 -16.41 16.66
N ASP A 19 -4.06 -15.25 16.21
CA ASP A 19 -5.42 -14.75 16.48
C ASP A 19 -5.89 -13.83 15.34
N PRO A 20 -6.43 -14.35 14.21
CA PRO A 20 -6.89 -13.50 13.12
C PRO A 20 -8.07 -12.64 13.59
N SER A 21 -7.97 -11.32 13.44
CA SER A 21 -9.02 -10.40 13.89
C SER A 21 -10.32 -10.57 13.07
N PRO A 22 -11.52 -10.37 13.66
CA PRO A 22 -12.79 -10.40 12.94
C PRO A 22 -12.93 -9.37 11.81
N ALA A 23 -12.04 -8.36 11.75
CA ALA A 23 -12.01 -7.34 10.69
C ALA A 23 -11.65 -7.92 9.30
N ASN A 24 -11.26 -9.20 9.24
CA ASN A 24 -10.95 -9.96 8.03
C ASN A 24 -12.20 -10.34 7.19
N LEU A 25 -13.42 -10.13 7.71
CA LEU A 25 -14.58 -10.86 7.18
C LEU A 25 -15.46 -10.12 6.15
N GLN A 26 -15.51 -8.79 6.07
CA GLN A 26 -16.26 -8.11 5.00
C GLN A 26 -15.80 -6.67 4.78
N SER A 27 -14.87 -6.43 3.85
CA SER A 27 -14.73 -5.09 3.27
C SER A 27 -15.78 -4.89 2.18
N THR A 28 -16.98 -4.45 2.57
CA THR A 28 -18.11 -4.18 1.65
C THR A 28 -18.38 -2.69 1.44
N ARG A 29 -17.52 -1.79 1.96
CA ARG A 29 -17.63 -0.35 1.73
C ARG A 29 -16.36 0.21 1.09
N LEU A 30 -16.55 1.03 0.06
CA LEU A 30 -15.59 2.04 -0.39
C LEU A 30 -15.30 2.95 0.81
N ALA A 31 -14.31 2.59 1.61
CA ALA A 31 -13.83 3.41 2.71
C ALA A 31 -12.61 4.18 2.21
N VAL A 32 -12.68 5.51 2.34
CA VAL A 32 -11.57 6.42 2.06
C VAL A 32 -11.17 6.99 3.41
N ASP A 33 -10.33 6.25 4.12
CA ASP A 33 -9.71 6.69 5.36
C ASP A 33 -8.20 6.62 5.15
N ILE A 34 -7.55 7.79 5.07
CA ILE A 34 -6.11 7.85 4.91
C ILE A 34 -5.45 7.37 6.20
N THR A 35 -4.85 6.19 6.15
CA THR A 35 -4.25 5.52 7.32
C THR A 35 -2.73 5.57 7.34
N GLY A 36 -2.10 5.91 6.21
CA GLY A 36 -0.65 5.97 6.10
C GLY A 36 -0.19 6.86 4.96
N LEU A 37 0.92 7.55 5.17
CA LEU A 37 1.56 8.39 4.16
C LEU A 37 3.07 8.43 4.34
N THR A 38 3.81 8.47 3.24
CA THR A 38 5.26 8.66 3.26
C THR A 38 5.75 9.32 1.97
N PHE A 39 6.76 10.17 2.06
CA PHE A 39 7.37 10.81 0.89
C PHE A 39 8.28 9.83 0.17
N SER A 40 8.39 9.98 -1.15
CA SER A 40 9.42 9.30 -1.93
C SER A 40 10.83 9.69 -1.46
N SER A 41 11.71 8.69 -1.38
CA SER A 41 13.14 8.89 -1.08
C SER A 41 13.91 9.37 -2.31
N VAL A 42 13.40 9.11 -3.51
CA VAL A 42 14.04 9.49 -4.79
C VAL A 42 13.63 10.91 -5.20
N ASP A 43 12.35 11.28 -5.06
CA ASP A 43 11.82 12.61 -5.38
C ASP A 43 10.75 13.06 -4.37
N PRO A 44 11.08 13.97 -3.44
CA PRO A 44 10.14 14.47 -2.42
C PRO A 44 8.90 15.22 -2.94
N ASN A 45 8.80 15.47 -4.25
CA ASN A 45 7.55 15.97 -4.86
C ASN A 45 6.46 14.88 -4.93
N TYR A 46 6.82 13.61 -4.75
CA TYR A 46 5.89 12.48 -4.73
C TYR A 46 5.60 12.01 -3.31
N ILE A 47 4.34 11.65 -3.07
CA ILE A 47 3.87 11.06 -1.81
C ILE A 47 3.14 9.76 -2.10
N TYR A 48 3.35 8.78 -1.24
CA TYR A 48 2.55 7.55 -1.18
C TYR A 48 1.46 7.70 -0.13
N VAL A 49 0.24 7.29 -0.47
CA VAL A 49 -0.94 7.41 0.40
C VAL A 49 -1.67 6.07 0.45
N GLN A 50 -1.80 5.51 1.64
CA GLN A 50 -2.58 4.30 1.93
C GLN A 50 -3.99 4.67 2.37
N GLY A 51 -4.96 3.81 2.03
CA GLY A 51 -6.30 3.86 2.59
C GLY A 51 -7.35 4.40 1.63
N VAL A 52 -7.13 4.19 0.33
CA VAL A 52 -8.04 4.61 -0.73
C VAL A 52 -8.45 3.38 -1.55
N ASP A 53 -9.61 2.80 -1.27
CA ASP A 53 -10.22 1.70 -2.07
C ASP A 53 -9.25 0.54 -2.42
N TYR A 54 -8.66 -0.09 -1.39
CA TYR A 54 -7.66 -1.17 -1.56
C TYR A 54 -6.36 -0.74 -2.23
N GLU A 55 -6.11 0.57 -2.39
CA GLU A 55 -4.92 1.08 -3.05
C GLU A 55 -3.92 1.74 -2.08
N VAL A 56 -2.65 1.65 -2.47
CA VAL A 56 -1.63 2.65 -2.15
C VAL A 56 -1.43 3.52 -3.39
N LEU A 57 -1.81 4.79 -3.30
CA LEU A 57 -1.66 5.77 -4.36
C LEU A 57 -0.26 6.39 -4.32
N CYS A 58 0.29 6.73 -5.48
CA CYS A 58 1.44 7.62 -5.61
C CYS A 58 1.07 8.81 -6.49
N GLY A 59 1.46 10.02 -6.09
CA GLY A 59 1.22 11.23 -6.88
C GLY A 59 2.02 12.43 -6.42
N GLN A 60 2.04 13.46 -7.28
CA GLN A 60 2.63 14.73 -6.96
C GLN A 60 1.70 15.51 -6.04
N TRP A 61 2.14 15.75 -4.80
CA TRP A 61 1.26 16.29 -3.75
C TRP A 61 0.95 17.78 -3.94
N LYS A 62 1.87 18.56 -4.53
CA LYS A 62 1.65 19.99 -4.81
C LYS A 62 0.73 20.23 -6.00
N GLU A 63 0.83 19.37 -7.01
CA GLU A 63 0.06 19.48 -8.26
C GLU A 63 -1.27 18.72 -8.18
N SER A 64 -1.54 18.02 -7.08
CA SER A 64 -2.70 17.15 -6.92
C SER A 64 -2.86 16.14 -8.07
N LYS A 65 -1.73 15.64 -8.58
CA LYS A 65 -1.68 14.79 -9.78
C LYS A 65 -1.31 13.36 -9.42
N LYS A 66 -2.23 12.42 -9.59
CA LYS A 66 -1.96 10.98 -9.47
C LYS A 66 -0.93 10.56 -10.53
N ALA A 67 0.07 9.79 -10.11
CA ALA A 67 1.04 9.16 -10.98
C ALA A 67 0.66 7.70 -11.26
N PHE A 68 0.50 6.90 -10.20
CA PHE A 68 0.12 5.48 -10.30
C PHE A 68 -0.52 5.00 -8.98
N SER A 69 -0.98 3.75 -8.95
CA SER A 69 -1.46 3.10 -7.73
C SER A 69 -1.09 1.62 -7.70
N PHE A 70 -0.92 1.09 -6.50
CA PHE A 70 -0.79 -0.34 -6.23
C PHE A 70 -2.07 -0.86 -5.60
N ARG A 71 -2.74 -1.79 -6.27
CA ARG A 71 -3.98 -2.38 -5.77
C ARG A 71 -3.68 -3.67 -5.01
N GLY A 72 -4.13 -3.72 -3.76
CA GLY A 72 -4.15 -4.93 -2.96
C GLY A 72 -5.26 -5.86 -3.42
N ASP A 73 -5.28 -7.07 -2.87
CA ASP A 73 -6.42 -7.98 -3.02
C ASP A 73 -7.58 -7.65 -2.05
N SER A 74 -7.30 -6.76 -1.09
CA SER A 74 -8.19 -6.29 -0.03
C SER A 74 -7.58 -5.03 0.63
N ASN A 75 -8.12 -4.53 1.76
CA ASN A 75 -7.62 -3.26 2.33
C ASN A 75 -6.21 -3.44 2.83
N TRP A 76 -5.35 -2.50 2.44
CA TRP A 76 -4.07 -2.33 3.11
C TRP A 76 -4.33 -1.92 4.55
N LEU A 77 -3.88 -2.73 5.50
CA LEU A 77 -3.97 -2.46 6.93
C LEU A 77 -2.76 -1.67 7.43
N GLY A 78 -1.67 -1.68 6.68
CA GLY A 78 -0.45 -0.93 6.96
C GLY A 78 0.57 -1.11 5.84
N PHE A 79 1.43 -0.12 5.65
CA PHE A 79 2.64 -0.28 4.85
C PHE A 79 3.82 0.43 5.51
N SER A 80 5.01 0.02 5.10
CA SER A 80 6.26 0.70 5.40
C SER A 80 7.06 0.84 4.10
N LYS A 81 7.97 1.81 4.06
CA LYS A 81 8.83 2.07 2.92
C LYS A 81 10.29 2.00 3.33
N CYS A 82 11.12 1.48 2.44
CA CYS A 82 12.56 1.54 2.58
C CYS A 82 13.05 3.01 2.68
N SER A 83 14.09 3.26 3.46
CA SER A 83 14.55 4.61 3.79
C SER A 83 15.29 5.30 2.65
N ASP A 84 16.04 4.54 1.85
CA ASP A 84 16.91 5.05 0.79
C ASP A 84 16.37 4.79 -0.63
N ARG A 85 15.28 4.05 -0.72
CA ARG A 85 14.67 3.57 -1.97
C ARG A 85 13.16 3.57 -1.87
N ASP A 86 12.50 3.61 -3.01
CA ASP A 86 11.06 3.52 -3.07
C ASP A 86 10.59 2.08 -3.27
N ILE A 87 10.89 1.29 -2.24
CA ILE A 87 10.35 -0.06 -2.06
C ILE A 87 9.33 0.01 -0.92
N LEU A 88 8.08 -0.33 -1.21
CA LEU A 88 7.00 -0.33 -0.24
C LEU A 88 6.64 -1.78 0.09
N ALA A 89 6.43 -2.08 1.36
CA ALA A 89 5.92 -3.37 1.80
C ALA A 89 4.73 -3.16 2.73
N GLY A 90 3.66 -3.92 2.54
CA GLY A 90 2.47 -3.80 3.37
C GLY A 90 1.68 -5.10 3.42
N TRP A 91 0.75 -5.13 4.36
CA TRP A 91 -0.16 -6.25 4.58
C TRP A 91 -1.60 -5.82 4.32
N CYS A 92 -2.38 -6.76 3.81
CA CYS A 92 -3.79 -6.58 3.54
C CYS A 92 -4.65 -7.40 4.52
N ASP A 93 -5.92 -7.02 4.66
CA ASP A 93 -6.86 -7.71 5.55
C ASP A 93 -7.00 -9.20 5.23
N SER A 94 -6.89 -9.59 3.95
CA SER A 94 -6.83 -10.97 3.45
C SER A 94 -5.70 -11.84 4.02
N GLY A 95 -4.78 -11.28 4.80
CA GLY A 95 -3.55 -11.94 5.25
C GLY A 95 -2.44 -11.97 4.20
N SER A 96 -2.62 -11.32 3.05
CA SER A 96 -1.58 -11.20 2.04
C SER A 96 -0.56 -10.10 2.40
N ILE A 97 0.70 -10.34 2.06
CA ILE A 97 1.76 -9.32 2.06
C ILE A 97 2.04 -8.93 0.62
N PHE A 98 2.22 -7.63 0.39
CA PHE A 98 2.61 -7.06 -0.88
C PHE A 98 3.95 -6.33 -0.76
N VAL A 99 4.80 -6.47 -1.77
CA VAL A 99 6.03 -5.70 -1.95
C VAL A 99 6.01 -5.02 -3.31
N ALA A 100 6.04 -3.69 -3.30
CA ALA A 100 6.06 -2.85 -4.47
C ALA A 100 7.45 -2.24 -4.69
N ASP A 101 7.89 -2.22 -5.94
CA ASP A 101 9.15 -1.59 -6.39
C ASP A 101 8.81 -0.44 -7.35
N VAL A 102 9.53 0.68 -7.22
CA VAL A 102 9.30 1.94 -7.95
C VAL A 102 10.64 2.45 -8.50
N PHE A 103 10.64 2.94 -9.74
CA PHE A 103 11.81 3.50 -10.43
C PHE A 103 11.69 5.00 -10.68
#